data_AF-A0A533B8R8-F1
#
_entry.id   AF-A0A533B8R8-F1
#
_cell.length_a   1.000
_cell.length_b   1.000
_cell.length_c   1.000
_cell.angle_alpha   90.00
_cell.angle_beta   90.00
_cell.angle_gamma   90.00
#
_symmetry.space_group_name_H-M   'P 1'
#
loop_
_entity.id
_entity.type
_entity.pdbx_description
1 polymer ?
#
loop_
_entity_poly.entity_id
_entity_poly.type
_entity_poly.pdbx_seq_one_letter_code
_entity_poly.pdbx_strand_id
1 'polypeptide(L)'
;MTQHTQDKPTVADDPNARELLRRAFDKTARWQNDFKGFTADLTVNVNGKETSGPVMVKGPREVSVQLGDADVQKWAQEQLGMIAVHRGPRSFEESDGKYTLTMEEDGHPFGTKLAIHGSNSFYRLKDDRITQINRKMAHPGMTPLAFTINVEESAVTQDQKNLTTKYSVYYYSPTDGKLNNVESFTDTHVRVGSSDLPATRRIISYENGEVIVKSLTFKNHKLI
;
A
#
# COMPACT_ATOMS: atom_id res chain seq x y z
N MET A 1 21.19 23.71 -2.13
CA MET A 1 19.92 23.46 -2.85
C MET A 1 20.26 22.97 -4.24
N THR A 2 20.47 21.67 -4.41
CA THR A 2 20.61 21.06 -5.73
C THR A 2 19.20 20.78 -6.23
N GLN A 3 18.77 21.56 -7.23
CA GLN A 3 17.52 21.32 -7.94
C GLN A 3 17.56 19.89 -8.51
N HIS A 4 16.63 19.04 -8.07
CA HIS A 4 16.34 17.81 -8.79
C HIS A 4 15.72 18.21 -10.14
N THR A 5 16.54 18.19 -11.19
CA THR A 5 16.05 18.16 -12.56
C THR A 5 15.26 16.86 -12.69
N GLN A 6 13.93 16.96 -12.71
CA GLN A 6 13.10 15.84 -13.16
C GLN A 6 13.51 15.55 -14.60
N ASP A 7 14.13 14.39 -14.85
CA ASP A 7 14.34 13.93 -16.21
C ASP A 7 12.97 13.90 -16.90
N LYS A 8 12.79 14.79 -17.88
CA LYS A 8 11.61 14.77 -18.73
C LYS A 8 11.63 13.43 -19.47
N PRO A 9 10.56 12.63 -19.39
CA PRO A 9 10.45 11.43 -20.18
C PRO A 9 10.63 11.79 -21.66
N THR A 10 11.53 11.11 -22.34
CA THR A 10 11.75 11.27 -23.79
C THR A 10 10.63 10.63 -24.62
N VAL A 11 9.64 10.04 -23.95
CA VAL A 11 8.53 9.29 -24.54
C VAL A 11 7.24 10.10 -24.38
N ALA A 12 6.39 10.08 -25.41
CA ALA A 12 5.08 10.72 -25.36
C ALA A 12 4.13 9.96 -24.42
N ASP A 13 3.21 10.71 -23.81
CA ASP A 13 2.17 10.15 -22.95
C ASP A 13 1.11 9.41 -23.77
N ASP A 14 0.78 8.19 -23.38
CA ASP A 14 -0.23 7.36 -24.02
C ASP A 14 -1.61 7.59 -23.35
N PRO A 15 -2.60 8.17 -24.08
CA PRO A 15 -3.91 8.43 -23.53
C PRO A 15 -4.67 7.15 -23.12
N ASN A 16 -4.41 6.02 -23.77
CA ASN A 16 -5.04 4.74 -23.41
C ASN A 16 -4.43 4.19 -22.11
N ALA A 17 -3.11 4.27 -21.95
CA ALA A 17 -2.44 3.89 -20.70
C ALA A 17 -2.95 4.75 -19.53
N ARG A 18 -3.12 6.05 -19.77
CA ARG A 18 -3.67 7.00 -18.79
C ARG A 18 -5.09 6.65 -18.39
N GLU A 19 -5.97 6.39 -19.35
CA GLU A 19 -7.35 6.03 -19.06
C GLU A 19 -7.45 4.69 -18.32
N LEU A 20 -6.63 3.70 -18.71
CA LEU A 20 -6.57 2.41 -18.03
C LEU A 20 -6.17 2.57 -16.55
N LEU A 21 -5.14 3.36 -16.27
CA LEU A 21 -4.72 3.63 -14.89
C LEU A 21 -5.75 4.47 -14.12
N ARG A 22 -6.39 5.44 -14.76
CA ARG A 22 -7.44 6.27 -14.16
C ARG A 22 -8.63 5.42 -13.72
N ARG A 23 -9.12 4.51 -14.57
CA ARG A 23 -10.22 3.61 -14.20
C ARG A 23 -9.86 2.73 -13.00
N ALA A 24 -8.64 2.18 -12.98
CA ALA A 24 -8.18 1.39 -11.83
C ALA A 24 -8.03 2.25 -10.56
N PHE A 25 -7.54 3.47 -10.71
CA PHE A 25 -7.46 4.45 -9.62
C PHE A 25 -8.85 4.75 -9.06
N ASP A 26 -9.80 5.09 -9.91
CA ASP A 26 -11.16 5.47 -9.52
C ASP A 26 -11.91 4.30 -8.89
N LYS A 27 -11.67 3.06 -9.34
CA LYS A 27 -12.23 1.87 -8.72
C LYS A 27 -11.50 1.45 -7.44
N THR A 28 -10.38 2.04 -7.06
CA THR A 28 -9.71 1.68 -5.80
C THR A 28 -10.39 2.37 -4.61
N ALA A 29 -10.76 1.59 -3.58
CA ALA A 29 -11.40 2.09 -2.38
C ALA A 29 -10.44 2.97 -1.56
N ARG A 30 -10.82 4.22 -1.34
CA ARG A 30 -10.13 5.18 -0.45
C ARG A 30 -11.12 5.77 0.54
N TRP A 31 -10.60 6.27 1.65
CA TRP A 31 -11.37 7.11 2.55
C TRP A 31 -11.74 8.43 1.85
N GLN A 32 -12.90 8.93 2.20
CA GLN A 32 -13.51 10.12 1.63
C GLN A 32 -12.70 11.40 1.93
N ASN A 33 -12.87 12.45 1.12
CA ASN A 33 -12.10 13.69 1.23
C ASN A 33 -12.28 14.41 2.59
N ASP A 34 -13.44 14.25 3.21
CA ASP A 34 -13.78 14.79 4.52
C ASP A 34 -13.41 13.85 5.68
N PHE A 35 -12.76 12.71 5.42
CA PHE A 35 -12.28 11.80 6.46
C PHE A 35 -11.32 12.49 7.42
N LYS A 36 -11.67 12.53 8.71
CA LYS A 36 -10.85 13.17 9.77
C LYS A 36 -10.05 12.18 10.60
N GLY A 37 -10.31 10.88 10.43
CA GLY A 37 -9.64 9.81 11.15
C GLY A 37 -10.57 8.88 11.89
N PHE A 38 -9.98 7.94 12.61
CA PHE A 38 -10.67 7.05 13.53
C PHE A 38 -9.83 6.75 14.76
N THR A 39 -10.51 6.34 15.83
CA THR A 39 -9.92 5.68 16.99
C THR A 39 -10.40 4.24 17.06
N ALA A 40 -9.62 3.36 17.69
CA ALA A 40 -10.02 1.99 17.99
C ALA A 40 -9.22 1.45 19.19
N ASP A 41 -9.67 0.32 19.72
CA ASP A 41 -8.85 -0.54 20.58
C ASP A 41 -8.04 -1.47 19.69
N LEU A 42 -6.71 -1.44 19.82
CA LEU A 42 -5.78 -2.27 19.06
C LEU A 42 -5.24 -3.39 19.93
N THR A 43 -5.31 -4.62 19.43
CA THR A 43 -4.53 -5.76 19.92
C THR A 43 -3.49 -6.14 18.87
N VAL A 44 -2.23 -6.23 19.29
CA VAL A 44 -1.12 -6.73 18.47
C VAL A 44 -0.69 -8.09 18.98
N ASN A 45 -0.58 -9.07 18.10
CA ASN A 45 -0.06 -10.39 18.40
C ASN A 45 1.21 -10.65 17.56
N VAL A 46 2.31 -11.01 18.22
CA VAL A 46 3.58 -11.41 17.59
C VAL A 46 3.91 -12.83 18.05
N ASN A 47 3.79 -13.80 17.14
CA ASN A 47 4.02 -15.23 17.44
C ASN A 47 3.32 -15.71 18.74
N GLY A 48 2.10 -15.28 18.98
CA GLY A 48 1.30 -15.66 20.16
C GLY A 48 1.47 -14.74 21.37
N LYS A 49 2.44 -13.82 21.39
CA LYS A 49 2.57 -12.80 22.45
C LYS A 49 1.72 -11.59 22.12
N GLU A 50 0.81 -11.23 23.03
CA GLU A 50 -0.13 -10.12 22.82
C GLU A 50 0.21 -8.88 23.64
N THR A 51 -0.06 -7.72 23.05
CA THR A 51 -0.14 -6.44 23.75
C THR A 51 -1.31 -5.64 23.18
N SER A 52 -1.95 -4.81 23.98
CA SER A 52 -3.13 -4.05 23.57
C SER A 52 -3.11 -2.63 24.11
N GLY A 53 -3.81 -1.73 23.42
CA GLY A 53 -4.02 -0.36 23.84
C GLY A 53 -4.70 0.48 22.75
N PRO A 54 -4.98 1.76 23.04
CA PRO A 54 -5.72 2.60 22.11
C PRO A 54 -4.87 3.03 20.92
N VAL A 55 -5.55 3.26 19.80
CA VAL A 55 -4.98 3.83 18.58
C VAL A 55 -5.82 5.01 18.08
N MET A 56 -5.14 5.98 17.47
CA MET A 56 -5.74 7.05 16.68
C MET A 56 -5.02 7.16 15.34
N VAL A 57 -5.79 7.20 14.24
CA VAL A 57 -5.27 7.37 12.87
C VAL A 57 -6.05 8.49 12.21
N LYS A 58 -5.40 9.64 11.99
CA LYS A 58 -5.98 10.78 11.25
C LYS A 58 -5.41 10.93 9.84
N GLY A 59 -4.21 10.39 9.64
CA GLY A 59 -3.53 10.38 8.34
C GLY A 59 -2.17 9.71 8.44
N PRO A 60 -1.42 9.61 7.33
CA PRO A 60 -0.16 8.87 7.28
C PRO A 60 0.95 9.42 8.20
N ARG A 61 0.84 10.69 8.62
CA ARG A 61 1.80 11.35 9.53
C ARG A 61 1.23 11.61 10.92
N GLU A 62 -0.04 11.29 11.15
CA GLU A 62 -0.75 11.55 12.40
C GLU A 62 -1.40 10.25 12.88
N VAL A 63 -0.52 9.35 13.31
CA VAL A 63 -0.84 8.05 13.91
C VAL A 63 -0.31 8.05 15.33
N SER A 64 -1.16 7.69 16.29
CA SER A 64 -0.79 7.48 17.68
C SER A 64 -1.18 6.07 18.08
N VAL A 65 -0.22 5.32 18.65
CA VAL A 65 -0.40 3.98 19.18
C VAL A 65 0.15 3.99 20.60
N GLN A 66 -0.57 3.44 21.57
CA GLN A 66 -0.12 3.31 22.95
C GLN A 66 -0.09 1.84 23.34
N LEU A 67 1.08 1.21 23.34
CA LEU A 67 1.28 -0.19 23.74
C LEU A 67 2.38 -0.28 24.80
N GLY A 68 2.38 -1.36 25.58
CA GLY A 68 3.36 -1.57 26.64
C GLY A 68 4.77 -1.94 26.14
N ASP A 69 4.91 -2.30 24.86
CA ASP A 69 6.17 -2.70 24.23
C ASP A 69 6.52 -1.67 23.14
N ALA A 70 7.67 -0.99 23.30
CA ALA A 70 8.05 0.14 22.45
C ALA A 70 8.38 -0.27 21.01
N ASP A 71 8.97 -1.44 20.80
CA ASP A 71 9.30 -1.94 19.47
C ASP A 71 8.03 -2.36 18.72
N VAL A 72 7.12 -3.03 19.41
CA VAL A 72 5.80 -3.40 18.86
C VAL A 72 4.96 -2.15 18.58
N GLN A 73 5.01 -1.14 19.46
CA GLN A 73 4.34 0.15 19.24
C GLN A 73 4.84 0.83 17.97
N LYS A 74 6.16 0.97 17.82
CA LYS A 74 6.76 1.59 16.64
C LYS A 74 6.36 0.85 15.37
N TRP A 75 6.47 -0.47 15.37
CA TRP A 75 6.07 -1.30 14.23
C TRP A 75 4.58 -1.13 13.89
N ALA A 76 3.68 -1.15 14.88
CA ALA A 76 2.25 -0.98 14.65
C ALA A 76 1.94 0.43 14.08
N GLN A 77 2.62 1.45 14.58
CA GLN A 77 2.49 2.82 14.08
C GLN A 77 2.95 2.95 12.62
N GLU A 78 4.05 2.30 12.24
CA GLU A 78 4.53 2.24 10.85
C GLU A 78 3.52 1.54 9.93
N GLN A 79 2.96 0.40 10.36
CA GLN A 79 1.96 -0.34 9.58
C GLN A 79 0.68 0.48 9.36
N LEU A 80 0.22 1.17 10.39
CA LEU A 80 -0.95 2.06 10.31
C LEU A 80 -0.70 3.29 9.45
N GLY A 81 0.51 3.86 9.53
CA GLY A 81 0.96 4.91 8.63
C GLY A 81 0.90 4.46 7.17
N MET A 82 1.39 3.25 6.87
CA MET A 82 1.30 2.67 5.53
C MET A 82 -0.15 2.48 5.06
N ILE A 83 -1.04 1.93 5.91
CA ILE A 83 -2.47 1.83 5.58
C ILE A 83 -3.03 3.21 5.21
N ALA A 84 -2.76 4.22 6.03
CA ALA A 84 -3.24 5.58 5.80
C ALA A 84 -2.65 6.22 4.52
N VAL A 85 -1.39 5.93 4.15
CA VAL A 85 -0.80 6.36 2.86
C VAL A 85 -1.62 5.83 1.68
N HIS A 86 -2.05 4.56 1.74
CA HIS A 86 -2.74 3.91 0.62
C HIS A 86 -4.24 4.20 0.59
N ARG A 87 -4.87 4.36 1.77
CA ARG A 87 -6.32 4.57 1.89
C ARG A 87 -6.71 6.04 1.98
N GLY A 88 -5.81 6.94 2.33
CA GLY A 88 -6.12 8.37 2.44
C GLY A 88 -6.64 8.98 1.14
N PRO A 89 -7.42 10.08 1.23
CA PRO A 89 -7.94 10.79 0.06
C PRO A 89 -6.80 11.39 -0.77
N ARG A 90 -6.91 11.28 -2.10
CA ARG A 90 -6.01 11.91 -3.08
C ARG A 90 -6.64 11.87 -4.47
N SER A 91 -6.23 12.77 -5.36
CA SER A 91 -6.64 12.72 -6.77
C SER A 91 -5.72 11.83 -7.61
N PHE A 92 -6.17 11.47 -8.80
CA PHE A 92 -5.36 10.75 -9.78
C PHE A 92 -4.18 11.62 -10.22
N GLU A 93 -4.44 12.90 -10.49
CA GLU A 93 -3.47 13.90 -10.97
C GLU A 93 -2.34 14.14 -9.96
N GLU A 94 -2.62 14.14 -8.66
CA GLU A 94 -1.58 14.31 -7.61
C GLU A 94 -0.75 13.02 -7.39
N SER A 95 -1.32 11.88 -7.78
CA SER A 95 -0.76 10.54 -7.59
C SER A 95 0.08 10.12 -8.80
N ASP A 96 -0.29 9.00 -9.45
CA ASP A 96 0.43 8.46 -10.59
C ASP A 96 0.07 9.19 -11.91
N GLY A 97 -1.02 9.96 -11.92
CA GLY A 97 -1.47 10.73 -13.08
C GLY A 97 -0.56 11.92 -13.44
N LYS A 98 0.32 12.37 -12.54
CA LYS A 98 1.32 13.41 -12.87
C LYS A 98 2.45 12.93 -13.78
N TYR A 99 2.62 11.60 -13.91
CA TYR A 99 3.70 11.02 -14.70
C TYR A 99 3.26 10.79 -16.14
N THR A 100 4.25 10.67 -17.03
CA THR A 100 4.06 10.12 -18.38
C THR A 100 3.83 8.62 -18.26
N LEU A 101 2.83 8.12 -18.98
CA LEU A 101 2.38 6.74 -18.94
C LEU A 101 2.50 6.12 -20.33
N THR A 102 2.99 4.89 -20.39
CA THR A 102 2.97 4.06 -21.60
C THR A 102 2.56 2.65 -21.23
N MET A 103 2.02 1.88 -22.17
CA MET A 103 1.60 0.50 -21.92
C MET A 103 2.16 -0.50 -22.92
N GLU A 104 2.19 -1.77 -22.48
CA GLU A 104 2.63 -2.92 -23.24
C GLU A 104 1.67 -4.09 -22.97
N GLU A 105 1.14 -4.70 -24.02
CA GLU A 105 0.28 -5.88 -23.95
C GLU A 105 1.12 -7.13 -24.28
N ASP A 106 1.70 -7.73 -23.25
CA ASP A 106 2.60 -8.88 -23.33
C ASP A 106 1.90 -10.24 -23.06
N GLY A 107 0.57 -10.23 -22.94
CA GLY A 107 -0.21 -11.44 -22.65
C GLY A 107 -0.02 -12.01 -21.23
N HIS A 108 0.65 -11.27 -20.33
CA HIS A 108 0.92 -11.75 -18.98
C HIS A 108 -0.37 -11.98 -18.18
N PRO A 109 -0.46 -13.02 -17.34
CA PRO A 109 -1.70 -13.38 -16.62
C PRO A 109 -2.24 -12.30 -15.68
N PHE A 110 -1.35 -11.40 -15.23
CA PHE A 110 -1.69 -10.24 -14.38
C PHE A 110 -2.16 -9.02 -15.19
N GLY A 111 -2.20 -9.11 -16.52
CA GLY A 111 -2.74 -8.09 -17.41
C GLY A 111 -1.69 -7.10 -17.94
N THR A 112 -2.20 -6.07 -18.61
CA THR A 112 -1.44 -5.05 -19.34
C THR A 112 -0.43 -4.38 -18.42
N LYS A 113 0.80 -4.26 -18.90
CA LYS A 113 1.89 -3.59 -18.19
C LYS A 113 1.86 -2.11 -18.50
N LEU A 114 1.91 -1.27 -17.46
CA LEU A 114 1.97 0.18 -17.57
C LEU A 114 3.30 0.66 -16.98
N ALA A 115 4.13 1.32 -17.78
CA ALA A 115 5.33 1.99 -17.30
C ALA A 115 4.98 3.42 -16.83
N ILE A 116 5.46 3.79 -15.63
CA ILE A 116 5.21 5.09 -15.01
C ILE A 116 6.53 5.87 -14.97
N HIS A 117 6.79 6.63 -16.02
CA HIS A 117 8.06 7.30 -16.23
C HIS A 117 8.29 8.41 -15.19
N GLY A 118 9.50 8.47 -14.63
CA GLY A 118 9.85 9.42 -13.55
C GLY A 118 9.53 8.93 -12.13
N SER A 119 8.90 7.76 -11.99
CA SER A 119 8.65 7.11 -10.69
C SER A 119 9.44 5.82 -10.47
N ASN A 120 10.25 5.39 -11.45
CA ASN A 120 10.95 4.11 -11.47
C ASN A 120 10.03 2.93 -11.12
N SER A 121 8.81 2.97 -11.65
CA SER A 121 7.76 1.99 -11.36
C SER A 121 7.11 1.50 -12.65
N PHE A 122 6.61 0.27 -12.62
CA PHE A 122 5.60 -0.19 -13.56
C PHE A 122 4.51 -0.94 -12.79
N TYR A 123 3.28 -0.86 -13.28
CA TYR A 123 2.16 -1.62 -12.73
C TYR A 123 1.69 -2.65 -13.75
N ARG A 124 0.96 -3.67 -13.28
CA ARG A 124 0.10 -4.49 -14.14
C ARG A 124 -1.35 -4.25 -13.76
N LEU A 125 -2.19 -4.15 -14.80
CA LEU A 125 -3.59 -3.82 -14.66
C LEU A 125 -4.45 -4.87 -15.36
N LYS A 126 -5.51 -5.30 -14.69
CA LYS A 126 -6.51 -6.24 -15.21
C LYS A 126 -7.85 -5.94 -14.56
N ASP A 127 -8.93 -5.97 -15.33
CA ASP A 127 -10.31 -5.79 -14.84
C ASP A 127 -10.50 -4.50 -13.99
N ASP A 128 -9.92 -3.39 -14.46
CA ASP A 128 -9.88 -2.09 -13.76
C ASP A 128 -9.32 -2.18 -12.33
N ARG A 129 -8.33 -3.06 -12.13
CA ARG A 129 -7.58 -3.22 -10.87
C ARG A 129 -6.09 -3.23 -11.15
N ILE A 130 -5.33 -2.69 -10.19
CA ILE A 130 -3.90 -2.91 -10.12
C ILE A 130 -3.66 -4.30 -9.53
N THR A 131 -3.04 -5.19 -10.29
CA THR A 131 -2.73 -6.58 -9.91
C THR A 131 -1.27 -6.75 -9.51
N GLN A 132 -0.39 -5.87 -10.01
CA GLN A 132 1.02 -5.84 -9.66
C GLN A 132 1.53 -4.42 -9.58
N ILE A 133 2.40 -4.17 -8.59
CA ILE A 133 3.15 -2.93 -8.46
C ILE A 133 4.63 -3.31 -8.41
N ASN A 134 5.44 -2.72 -9.27
CA ASN A 134 6.87 -2.80 -9.19
C ASN A 134 7.44 -1.40 -8.95
N ARG A 135 8.44 -1.29 -8.08
CA ARG A 135 9.14 -0.03 -7.84
C ARG A 135 10.58 -0.28 -7.49
N LYS A 136 11.47 0.55 -8.05
CA LYS A 136 12.86 0.68 -7.65
C LYS A 136 13.09 2.09 -7.10
N MET A 137 13.59 2.19 -5.89
CA MET A 137 13.93 3.44 -5.24
C MET A 137 15.44 3.49 -5.05
N ALA A 138 16.05 4.50 -5.64
CA ALA A 138 17.44 4.86 -5.41
C ALA A 138 17.46 6.35 -5.10
N HIS A 139 17.83 6.70 -3.87
CA HIS A 139 18.02 8.09 -3.47
C HIS A 139 19.39 8.25 -2.82
N PRO A 140 20.16 9.31 -3.12
CA PRO A 140 21.44 9.54 -2.47
C PRO A 140 21.31 9.52 -0.95
N GLY A 141 22.16 8.73 -0.27
CA GLY A 141 22.14 8.58 1.19
C GLY A 141 21.12 7.57 1.74
N MET A 142 20.37 6.86 0.89
CA MET A 142 19.55 5.72 1.29
C MET A 142 20.02 4.43 0.63
N THR A 143 19.88 3.31 1.35
CA THR A 143 20.06 1.98 0.76
C THR A 143 19.05 1.79 -0.37
N PRO A 144 19.50 1.48 -1.60
CA PRO A 144 18.61 1.21 -2.71
C PRO A 144 17.61 0.10 -2.37
N LEU A 145 16.34 0.31 -2.67
CA LEU A 145 15.25 -0.64 -2.39
C LEU A 145 14.54 -0.98 -3.69
N ALA A 146 14.30 -2.26 -3.94
CA ALA A 146 13.38 -2.70 -4.97
C ALA A 146 12.37 -3.68 -4.40
N PHE A 147 11.13 -3.56 -4.88
CA PHE A 147 10.07 -4.47 -4.50
C PHE A 147 9.04 -4.68 -5.60
N THR A 148 8.39 -5.84 -5.53
CA THR A 148 7.19 -6.17 -6.29
C THR A 148 6.06 -6.51 -5.32
N ILE A 149 4.89 -5.91 -5.49
CA ILE A 149 3.66 -6.25 -4.78
C ILE A 149 2.76 -6.99 -5.76
N ASN A 150 2.32 -8.21 -5.40
CA ASN A 150 1.27 -8.92 -6.11
C ASN A 150 -0.04 -8.78 -5.33
N VAL A 151 -1.06 -8.20 -5.94
CA VAL A 151 -2.41 -8.09 -5.37
C VAL A 151 -3.19 -9.34 -5.78
N GLU A 152 -3.39 -10.25 -4.82
CA GLU A 152 -4.02 -11.55 -5.06
C GLU A 152 -5.54 -11.47 -4.97
N GLU A 153 -6.04 -10.79 -3.93
CA GLU A 153 -7.47 -10.72 -3.64
C GLU A 153 -7.90 -9.29 -3.29
N SER A 154 -9.16 -8.99 -3.61
CA SER A 154 -9.81 -7.75 -3.20
C SER A 154 -11.29 -8.02 -2.93
N ALA A 155 -11.84 -7.35 -1.94
CA ALA A 155 -13.27 -7.25 -1.74
C ALA A 155 -13.85 -6.10 -2.58
N VAL A 156 -15.14 -6.19 -2.90
CA VAL A 156 -15.90 -5.06 -3.44
C VAL A 156 -16.63 -4.39 -2.27
N THR A 157 -16.40 -3.09 -2.08
CA THR A 157 -17.06 -2.31 -1.02
C THR A 157 -18.51 -2.02 -1.38
N GLN A 158 -19.29 -1.48 -0.42
CA GLN A 158 -20.67 -1.06 -0.69
C GLN A 158 -20.75 0.00 -1.81
N ASP A 159 -19.70 0.82 -1.96
CA ASP A 159 -19.59 1.87 -2.98
C ASP A 159 -19.05 1.35 -4.32
N GLN A 160 -19.05 0.03 -4.52
CA GLN A 160 -18.57 -0.64 -5.74
C GLN A 160 -17.10 -0.33 -6.06
N LYS A 161 -16.26 -0.22 -5.02
CA LYS A 161 -14.82 -0.02 -5.14
C LYS A 161 -14.06 -1.28 -4.73
N ASN A 162 -12.94 -1.53 -5.38
CA ASN A 162 -11.99 -2.59 -5.08
C ASN A 162 -11.16 -2.23 -3.84
N LEU A 163 -11.20 -3.12 -2.86
CA LEU A 163 -10.44 -3.01 -1.63
C LEU A 163 -9.53 -4.23 -1.47
N THR A 164 -8.22 -4.02 -1.60
CA THR A 164 -7.21 -5.07 -1.41
C THR A 164 -7.36 -5.78 -0.06
N THR A 165 -7.42 -7.11 -0.09
CA THR A 165 -7.54 -7.98 1.10
C THR A 165 -6.39 -8.95 1.22
N LYS A 166 -5.73 -9.31 0.12
CA LYS A 166 -4.58 -10.22 0.15
C LYS A 166 -3.54 -9.82 -0.87
N TYR A 167 -2.30 -9.73 -0.43
CA TYR A 167 -1.18 -9.37 -1.29
C TYR A 167 0.12 -9.87 -0.71
N SER A 168 1.12 -10.03 -1.57
CA SER A 168 2.48 -10.42 -1.19
C SER A 168 3.47 -9.38 -1.69
N VAL A 169 4.47 -9.04 -0.88
CA VAL A 169 5.54 -8.10 -1.22
C VAL A 169 6.86 -8.84 -1.27
N TYR A 170 7.53 -8.80 -2.42
CA TYR A 170 8.83 -9.40 -2.66
C TYR A 170 9.86 -8.28 -2.65
N TYR A 171 10.70 -8.22 -1.62
CA TYR A 171 11.80 -7.27 -1.53
C TYR A 171 13.07 -7.93 -2.07
N TYR A 172 13.77 -7.23 -2.96
CA TYR A 172 14.97 -7.76 -3.57
C TYR A 172 16.00 -6.65 -3.81
N SER A 173 17.25 -7.06 -3.92
CA SER A 173 18.36 -6.17 -4.22
C SER A 173 18.23 -5.60 -5.64
N PRO A 174 18.26 -4.27 -5.80
CA PRO A 174 18.15 -3.66 -7.13
C PRO A 174 19.40 -3.86 -8.01
N THR A 175 20.53 -4.30 -7.43
CA THR A 175 21.81 -4.46 -8.15
C THR A 175 21.95 -5.85 -8.78
N ASP A 176 21.64 -6.91 -8.04
CA ASP A 176 21.82 -8.31 -8.46
C ASP A 176 20.51 -9.11 -8.52
N GLY A 177 19.38 -8.50 -8.14
CA GLY A 177 18.05 -9.14 -8.17
C GLY A 177 17.84 -10.19 -7.08
N LYS A 178 18.77 -10.35 -6.13
CA LYS A 178 18.65 -11.35 -5.07
C LYS A 178 17.49 -11.02 -4.15
N LEU A 179 16.64 -12.02 -3.90
CA LEU A 179 15.53 -11.91 -2.97
C LEU A 179 16.05 -11.71 -1.54
N ASN A 180 15.56 -10.67 -0.86
CA ASN A 180 15.91 -10.34 0.51
C ASN A 180 14.85 -10.84 1.50
N ASN A 181 13.59 -10.56 1.20
CA ASN A 181 12.46 -10.93 2.06
C ASN A 181 11.18 -11.05 1.24
N VAL A 182 10.22 -11.81 1.77
CA VAL A 182 8.85 -11.85 1.29
C VAL A 182 7.92 -11.64 2.48
N GLU A 183 6.96 -10.73 2.32
CA GLU A 183 5.90 -10.51 3.29
C GLU A 183 4.55 -10.82 2.65
N SER A 184 3.75 -11.66 3.30
CA SER A 184 2.37 -11.94 2.89
C SER A 184 1.40 -11.26 3.83
N PHE A 185 0.45 -10.52 3.25
CA PHE A 185 -0.53 -9.73 3.97
C PHE A 185 -1.94 -10.31 3.76
N THR A 186 -2.71 -10.35 4.84
CA THR A 186 -4.15 -10.65 4.79
C THR A 186 -4.88 -9.64 5.65
N ASP A 187 -5.73 -8.84 5.02
CA ASP A 187 -6.46 -7.75 5.63
C ASP A 187 -7.97 -8.01 5.58
N THR A 188 -8.65 -7.64 6.67
CA THR A 188 -10.11 -7.52 6.70
C THR A 188 -10.50 -6.11 7.09
N HIS A 189 -11.73 -5.74 6.76
CA HIS A 189 -12.22 -4.38 6.95
C HIS A 189 -13.61 -4.39 7.57
N VAL A 190 -13.93 -3.31 8.28
CA VAL A 190 -15.26 -3.06 8.83
C VAL A 190 -15.73 -1.68 8.38
N ARG A 191 -17.00 -1.59 7.96
CA ARG A 191 -17.63 -0.33 7.59
C ARG A 191 -18.08 0.40 8.85
N VAL A 192 -17.65 1.65 9.01
CA VAL A 192 -18.11 2.57 10.06
C VAL A 192 -18.49 3.89 9.40
N GLY A 193 -19.74 4.31 9.52
CA GLY A 193 -20.27 5.40 8.70
C GLY A 193 -20.10 5.08 7.21
N SER A 194 -19.43 5.97 6.47
CA SER A 194 -19.08 5.77 5.05
C SER A 194 -17.67 5.20 4.82
N SER A 195 -16.92 4.88 5.87
CA SER A 195 -15.50 4.49 5.77
C SER A 195 -15.29 3.00 6.00
N ASP A 196 -14.62 2.32 5.07
CA ASP A 196 -14.08 0.98 5.30
C ASP A 196 -12.74 1.06 6.05
N LEU A 197 -12.79 0.78 7.35
CA LEU A 197 -11.66 0.84 8.28
C LEU A 197 -10.98 -0.53 8.44
N PRO A 198 -9.68 -0.59 8.78
CA PRO A 198 -9.02 -1.86 9.04
C PRO A 198 -9.65 -2.57 10.24
N ALA A 199 -10.00 -3.85 10.08
CA ALA A 199 -10.54 -4.70 11.15
C ALA A 199 -9.49 -5.71 11.63
N THR A 200 -8.82 -6.39 10.71
CA THR A 200 -7.64 -7.19 11.02
C THR A 200 -6.58 -7.02 9.93
N ARG A 201 -5.33 -7.21 10.32
CA ARG A 201 -4.19 -7.39 9.42
C ARG A 201 -3.35 -8.53 9.94
N ARG A 202 -2.96 -9.47 9.08
CA ARG A 202 -1.95 -10.48 9.36
C ARG A 202 -0.80 -10.30 8.39
N ILE A 203 0.42 -10.36 8.91
CA ILE A 203 1.67 -10.31 8.16
C ILE A 203 2.45 -11.57 8.48
N ILE A 204 2.86 -12.29 7.44
CA ILE A 204 3.76 -13.44 7.55
C ILE A 204 5.04 -13.07 6.82
N SER A 205 6.16 -13.11 7.53
CA SER A 205 7.49 -12.73 7.03
C SER A 205 8.54 -13.76 7.45
N TYR A 206 9.71 -13.72 6.81
CA TYR A 206 10.87 -14.48 7.25
C TYR A 206 11.89 -13.51 7.87
N GLU A 207 12.10 -13.62 9.18
CA GLU A 207 12.98 -12.72 9.94
C GLU A 207 13.98 -13.58 10.73
N ASN A 208 15.28 -13.29 10.62
CA ASN A 208 16.34 -13.90 11.41
C ASN A 208 16.37 -15.45 11.43
N GLY A 209 15.99 -16.10 10.33
CA GLY A 209 16.03 -17.57 10.23
C GLY A 209 14.70 -18.26 10.54
N GLU A 210 13.65 -17.50 10.87
CA GLU A 210 12.37 -18.05 11.29
C GLU A 210 11.20 -17.37 10.57
N VAL A 211 10.09 -18.10 10.44
CA VAL A 211 8.81 -17.51 9.99
C VAL A 211 8.17 -16.80 11.18
N ILE A 212 7.93 -15.51 11.01
CA ILE A 212 7.26 -14.67 12.01
C ILE A 212 5.86 -14.32 11.53
N VAL A 213 4.88 -14.46 12.42
CA VAL A 213 3.50 -14.03 12.20
C VAL A 213 3.19 -12.89 13.15
N LYS A 214 2.87 -11.73 12.57
CA LYS A 214 2.39 -10.56 13.29
C LYS A 214 0.96 -10.26 12.87
N SER A 215 0.11 -9.85 13.81
CA SER A 215 -1.24 -9.42 13.47
C SER A 215 -1.71 -8.22 14.29
N LEU A 216 -2.56 -7.42 13.66
CA LEU A 216 -3.30 -6.31 14.24
C LEU A 216 -4.78 -6.70 14.25
N THR A 217 -5.45 -6.52 15.37
CA THR A 217 -6.91 -6.66 15.49
C THR A 217 -7.48 -5.38 16.09
N PHE A 218 -8.47 -4.80 15.42
CA PHE A 218 -9.10 -3.55 15.82
C PHE A 218 -10.53 -3.81 16.30
N LYS A 219 -10.91 -3.17 17.41
CA LYS A 219 -12.28 -3.20 17.93
C LYS A 219 -12.74 -1.80 18.32
N ASN A 220 -14.04 -1.64 18.52
CA ASN A 220 -14.66 -0.42 19.06
C ASN A 220 -14.31 0.84 18.26
N HIS A 221 -14.25 0.73 16.93
CA HIS A 221 -13.96 1.84 16.03
C HIS A 221 -14.91 3.02 16.23
N LYS A 222 -14.36 4.23 16.24
CA LYS A 222 -15.12 5.48 16.22
C LYS A 222 -14.48 6.44 15.22
N LEU A 223 -15.29 7.07 14.38
CA LEU A 223 -14.84 8.16 13.53
C LEU A 223 -14.56 9.41 14.37
N ILE A 224 -13.63 10.23 13.91
CA ILE A 224 -13.27 11.53 14.48
C ILE A 224 -14.03 12.64 13.75
#